data_AF-A0A920GUN8-F1
#
_entry.id   AF-A0A920GUN8-F1
#
_cell.length_a   1.000
_cell.length_b   1.000
_cell.length_c   1.000
_cell.angle_alpha   90.00
_cell.angle_beta   90.00
_cell.angle_gamma   90.00
#
_symmetry.space_group_name_H-M   'P 1'
#
loop_
_entity.id
_entity.type
_entity.pdbx_description
1 polymer ?
#
loop_
_entity_poly.entity_id
_entity_poly.type
_entity_poly.pdbx_seq_one_letter_code
_entity_poly.pdbx_strand_id
1 'polypeptide(L)'
;MLVASYASKASIDDYYPYKVLPSASNYGNTGILEMPNARMMQEGQLRWNFSASYPNEFTTLTASPFNWLEATYRYTEIKNEKYGPSGYSGNQTLKDKGFDIKALIKKETYYFPAIALGLRDIAGSGDFSSNIL
;
A
#
# COMPACT_ATOMS: atom_id res chain seq x y z
N MET A 1 -47.73 2.05 25.84
CA MET A 1 -46.87 1.20 25.00
C MET A 1 -46.18 2.12 24.00
N LEU A 2 -44.89 2.41 24.21
CA LEU A 2 -44.13 3.37 23.40
C LEU A 2 -43.26 2.57 22.42
N VAL A 3 -43.65 2.57 21.14
CA VAL A 3 -42.87 1.92 20.08
C VAL A 3 -41.81 2.91 19.61
N ALA A 4 -40.57 2.70 20.01
CA ALA A 4 -39.42 3.41 19.45
C ALA A 4 -39.10 2.81 18.08
N SER A 5 -39.39 3.55 17.02
CA SER A 5 -38.90 3.25 15.67
C SER A 5 -37.43 3.67 15.59
N TYR A 6 -36.52 2.71 15.51
CA TYR A 6 -35.12 2.99 15.22
C TYR A 6 -34.99 3.28 13.71
N ALA A 7 -34.56 4.48 13.35
CA ALA A 7 -34.19 4.79 11.98
C ALA A 7 -32.95 3.94 11.59
N SER A 8 -33.16 2.88 10.84
CA SER A 8 -32.09 2.09 10.26
C SER A 8 -31.38 2.93 9.19
N LYS A 9 -30.12 3.28 9.43
CA LYS A 9 -29.24 3.85 8.41
C LYS A 9 -28.71 2.70 7.57
N ALA A 10 -29.16 2.58 6.32
CA ALA A 10 -28.57 1.66 5.36
C ALA A 10 -27.19 2.20 4.95
N SER A 11 -26.13 1.41 5.14
CA SER A 11 -24.81 1.71 4.58
C SER A 11 -24.66 1.03 3.21
N ILE A 12 -23.84 1.59 2.31
CA ILE A 12 -23.46 0.90 1.07
C ILE A 12 -22.81 -0.46 1.36
N ASP A 13 -22.18 -0.58 2.53
CA ASP A 13 -21.53 -1.82 3.01
C ASP A 13 -22.53 -2.94 3.30
N ASP A 14 -23.80 -2.62 3.57
CA ASP A 14 -24.87 -3.60 3.80
C ASP A 14 -25.35 -4.24 2.48
N TYR A 15 -25.06 -3.61 1.34
CA TYR A 15 -25.44 -4.09 0.01
C TYR A 15 -24.49 -5.16 -0.55
N TYR A 16 -23.26 -5.23 -0.03
CA TYR A 16 -22.27 -6.19 -0.49
C TYR A 16 -22.34 -7.48 0.35
N PRO A 17 -22.46 -8.67 -0.29
CA PRO A 17 -22.46 -9.93 0.43
C PRO A 17 -21.12 -10.24 1.11
N TYR A 18 -20.05 -9.52 0.75
CA TYR A 18 -18.72 -9.60 1.32
C TYR A 18 -18.21 -8.21 1.70
N LYS A 19 -17.51 -8.11 2.85
CA LYS A 19 -16.85 -6.86 3.25
C LYS A 19 -15.67 -6.59 2.32
N VAL A 20 -15.67 -5.40 1.70
CA VAL A 20 -14.57 -4.96 0.84
C VAL A 20 -13.40 -4.49 1.70
N LEU A 21 -12.45 -5.39 1.94
CA LEU A 21 -11.25 -5.07 2.72
C LEU A 21 -10.15 -4.42 1.85
N PRO A 22 -9.27 -3.59 2.43
CA PRO A 22 -8.17 -3.01 1.69
C PRO A 22 -7.15 -4.08 1.25
N SER A 23 -7.00 -4.25 -0.07
CA SER A 23 -6.06 -5.19 -0.69
C SER A 23 -4.64 -4.63 -0.81
N ALA A 24 -3.66 -5.51 -0.93
CA ALA A 24 -2.28 -5.12 -1.23
C ALA A 24 -2.15 -4.87 -2.73
N SER A 25 -1.40 -3.84 -3.08
CA SER A 25 -0.91 -3.60 -4.42
C SER A 25 0.28 -4.51 -4.72
N ASN A 26 0.74 -4.52 -5.97
CA ASN A 26 1.97 -5.18 -6.39
C ASN A 26 3.21 -4.65 -5.63
N TYR A 27 3.16 -3.38 -5.23
CA TYR A 27 4.18 -2.69 -4.44
C TYR A 27 3.98 -2.83 -2.93
N GLY A 28 3.02 -3.64 -2.47
CA GLY A 28 2.78 -3.97 -1.07
C GLY A 28 1.97 -2.94 -0.27
N ASN A 29 1.90 -1.68 -0.72
CA ASN A 29 1.04 -0.67 -0.12
C ASN A 29 -0.46 -1.01 -0.36
N THR A 30 -1.36 -0.43 0.44
CA THR A 30 -2.79 -0.61 0.21
C THR A 30 -3.20 0.08 -1.09
N GLY A 31 -3.77 -0.69 -2.00
CA GLY A 31 -4.01 -0.28 -3.39
C GLY A 31 -4.68 -1.38 -4.20
N ILE A 32 -5.03 -1.05 -5.45
CA ILE A 32 -5.54 -2.01 -6.42
C ILE A 32 -4.49 -2.15 -7.51
N LEU A 33 -3.91 -3.34 -7.66
CA LEU A 33 -2.84 -3.61 -8.61
C LEU A 33 -1.66 -2.67 -8.41
N GLU A 34 -1.49 -1.66 -9.26
CA GLU A 34 -0.45 -0.62 -9.13
C GLU A 34 -1.05 0.77 -8.94
N MET A 35 -2.38 0.88 -8.96
CA MET A 35 -3.08 2.14 -8.78
C MET A 35 -3.12 2.52 -7.30
N PRO A 36 -2.67 3.74 -6.97
CA PRO A 36 -2.82 4.25 -5.62
C PRO A 36 -4.28 4.53 -5.29
N ASN A 37 -4.63 4.39 -4.02
CA ASN A 37 -5.92 4.81 -3.51
C ASN A 37 -5.77 5.36 -2.08
N ALA A 38 -6.81 6.05 -1.60
CA ALA A 38 -6.88 6.58 -0.25
C ALA A 38 -7.35 5.55 0.80
N ARG A 39 -7.42 4.25 0.45
CA ARG A 39 -7.78 3.21 1.42
C ARG A 39 -6.57 2.89 2.30
N MET A 40 -6.82 2.63 3.57
CA MET A 40 -5.82 2.33 4.58
C MET A 40 -6.16 0.99 5.25
N MET A 41 -5.14 0.28 5.72
CA MET A 41 -5.35 -0.85 6.63
C MET A 41 -5.95 -0.38 7.97
N GLN A 42 -6.48 -1.31 8.75
CA GLN A 42 -6.90 -0.98 10.11
C GLN A 42 -5.66 -0.67 10.96
N GLU A 43 -5.86 0.13 12.01
CA GLU A 43 -4.82 0.49 12.96
C GLU A 43 -4.20 -0.73 13.65
N GLY A 44 -2.89 -0.67 13.91
CA GLY A 44 -2.12 -1.75 14.52
C GLY A 44 -1.87 -2.97 13.62
N GLN A 45 -2.16 -2.88 12.31
CA GLN A 45 -1.94 -4.00 11.40
C GLN A 45 -0.57 -3.97 10.74
N LEU A 46 -0.03 -5.17 10.52
CA LEU A 46 1.20 -5.43 9.78
C LEU A 46 0.88 -6.39 8.62
N ARG A 47 1.45 -6.14 7.45
CA ARG A 47 1.27 -6.96 6.26
C ARG A 47 2.62 -7.25 5.63
N TRP A 48 2.83 -8.53 5.36
CA TRP A 48 3.98 -9.02 4.62
C TRP A 48 3.48 -9.49 3.27
N ASN A 49 4.11 -9.04 2.19
CA ASN A 49 3.67 -9.35 0.83
C ASN A 49 4.88 -9.60 -0.07
N PHE A 50 4.77 -10.65 -0.89
CA PHE A 50 5.77 -11.08 -1.86
C PHE A 50 5.12 -11.08 -3.23
N SER A 51 5.71 -10.36 -4.17
CA SER A 51 5.29 -10.37 -5.56
C SER A 51 6.48 -10.58 -6.47
N ALA A 52 6.33 -11.47 -7.45
CA ALA A 52 7.36 -11.76 -8.43
C ALA A 52 6.77 -11.57 -9.82
N SER A 53 7.32 -10.63 -10.58
CA SER A 53 6.96 -10.38 -11.97
C SER A 53 8.24 -10.13 -12.75
N TYR A 54 8.71 -11.14 -13.48
CA TYR A 54 9.99 -11.08 -14.17
C TYR A 54 10.12 -9.79 -15.01
N PRO A 55 11.21 -8.99 -14.85
CA PRO A 55 12.45 -9.28 -14.11
C PRO A 55 12.50 -8.81 -12.63
N ASN A 56 11.42 -8.25 -12.08
CA ASN A 56 11.39 -7.63 -10.75
C ASN A 56 10.74 -8.54 -9.70
N GLU A 57 11.40 -8.67 -8.55
CA GLU A 57 10.81 -9.31 -7.37
C GLU A 57 10.70 -8.30 -6.23
N PHE A 58 9.48 -8.10 -5.75
CA PHE A 58 9.15 -7.17 -4.68
C PHE A 58 8.85 -7.94 -3.40
N THR A 59 9.65 -7.70 -2.37
CA THR A 59 9.36 -8.10 -0.99
C THR A 59 8.98 -6.87 -0.21
N THR A 60 7.81 -6.87 0.41
CA THR A 60 7.21 -5.68 1.00
C THR A 60 6.71 -5.95 2.41
N LEU A 61 6.95 -4.97 3.28
CA LEU A 61 6.53 -4.96 4.66
C LEU A 61 5.75 -3.66 4.92
N THR A 62 4.44 -3.76 5.11
CA THR A 62 3.54 -2.62 5.30
C THR A 62 3.00 -2.62 6.71
N ALA A 63 3.21 -1.52 7.43
CA ALA A 63 2.68 -1.30 8.77
C ALA A 63 1.71 -0.11 8.77
N SER A 64 0.56 -0.26 9.42
CA SER A 64 -0.42 0.81 9.62
C SER A 64 -0.63 1.02 11.11
N PRO A 65 0.29 1.71 11.81
CA PRO A 65 0.16 1.93 13.25
C PRO A 65 -1.12 2.71 13.60
N PHE A 66 -1.53 3.63 12.73
CA PHE A 66 -2.75 4.42 12.87
C PHE A 66 -3.66 4.25 11.65
N ASN A 67 -4.96 4.50 11.80
CA ASN A 67 -5.92 4.47 10.69
C ASN A 67 -5.72 5.59 9.65
N TRP A 68 -4.82 6.55 9.92
CA TRP A 68 -4.46 7.63 9.02
C TRP A 68 -3.03 7.54 8.50
N LEU A 69 -2.21 6.58 8.95
CA LEU A 69 -0.81 6.47 8.57
C LEU A 69 -0.46 5.03 8.19
N GLU A 70 0.08 4.85 7.00
CA GLU A 70 0.58 3.60 6.47
C GLU A 70 2.02 3.80 6.01
N ALA A 71 2.93 2.97 6.49
CA ALA A 71 4.34 2.97 6.10
C ALA A 71 4.66 1.62 5.45
N THR A 72 5.28 1.64 4.28
CA THR A 72 5.66 0.44 3.53
C THR A 72 7.16 0.46 3.29
N TYR A 73 7.85 -0.58 3.74
CA TYR A 73 9.21 -0.87 3.36
C TYR A 73 9.21 -1.87 2.21
N ARG A 74 9.82 -1.51 1.08
CA ARG A 74 9.91 -2.34 -0.11
C ARG A 74 11.36 -2.70 -0.37
N TYR A 75 11.57 -3.93 -0.77
CA TYR A 75 12.85 -4.44 -1.20
C TYR A 75 12.66 -5.05 -2.59
N THR A 76 13.34 -4.49 -3.58
CA THR A 76 13.23 -4.87 -4.98
C THR A 76 14.49 -5.59 -5.41
N GLU A 77 14.36 -6.75 -6.05
CA GLU A 77 15.46 -7.45 -6.73
C GLU A 77 15.22 -7.44 -8.25
N ILE A 78 16.16 -6.86 -9.02
CA ILE A 78 16.07 -6.74 -10.48
C ILE A 78 16.97 -7.76 -11.16
N LYS A 79 16.41 -8.94 -11.50
CA LYS A 79 17.15 -10.13 -11.99
C LYS A 79 17.93 -9.95 -13.28
N ASN A 80 17.69 -8.86 -14.02
CA ASN A 80 18.34 -8.61 -15.31
C ASN A 80 19.65 -7.81 -15.19
N GLU A 81 19.96 -7.24 -14.02
CA GLU A 81 21.16 -6.41 -13.83
C GLU A 81 22.03 -6.95 -12.68
N LYS A 82 23.35 -6.93 -12.90
CA LYS A 82 24.33 -7.27 -11.88
C LYS A 82 24.58 -6.04 -11.00
N TYR A 83 24.68 -6.27 -9.69
CA TYR A 83 24.89 -5.24 -8.67
C TYR A 83 26.21 -4.46 -8.85
N GLY A 84 27.17 -4.96 -9.65
CA GLY A 84 28.39 -4.23 -10.01
C GLY A 84 29.39 -5.04 -10.84
N PRO A 85 30.65 -4.56 -10.99
CA PRO A 85 31.71 -5.28 -11.69
C PRO A 85 31.93 -6.68 -11.08
N SER A 86 32.23 -7.67 -11.92
CA SER A 86 32.30 -9.09 -11.53
C SER A 86 33.24 -9.37 -10.33
N GLY A 87 34.27 -8.53 -10.13
CA GLY A 87 35.22 -8.64 -9.03
C GLY A 87 34.70 -8.24 -7.65
N TYR A 88 33.59 -7.49 -7.56
CA TYR A 88 33.00 -7.02 -6.29
C TYR A 88 31.58 -7.58 -6.04
N SER A 89 30.85 -7.93 -7.12
CA SER A 89 29.44 -8.33 -7.07
C SER A 89 29.18 -9.80 -7.45
N GLY A 90 30.12 -10.49 -8.11
CA GLY A 90 29.94 -11.87 -8.55
C GLY A 90 28.71 -12.07 -9.46
N ASN A 91 27.72 -12.84 -8.98
CA ASN A 91 26.42 -13.11 -9.62
C ASN A 91 25.23 -12.46 -8.87
N GLN A 92 25.49 -11.46 -8.01
CA GLN A 92 24.42 -10.79 -7.28
C GLN A 92 23.63 -9.85 -8.18
N THR A 93 22.31 -10.05 -8.15
CA THR A 93 21.27 -9.21 -8.73
C THR A 93 21.26 -7.81 -8.10
N LEU A 94 20.90 -6.78 -8.87
CA LEU A 94 20.68 -5.42 -8.35
C LEU A 94 19.55 -5.42 -7.30
N LYS A 95 19.83 -4.82 -6.15
CA LYS A 95 18.94 -4.79 -4.98
C LYS A 95 18.70 -3.34 -4.60
N ASP A 96 17.44 -2.94 -4.63
CA ASP A 96 17.02 -1.60 -4.25
C ASP A 96 16.09 -1.65 -3.04
N LYS A 97 16.15 -0.61 -2.21
CA LYS A 97 15.37 -0.49 -0.97
C LYS A 97 14.52 0.76 -1.07
N GLY A 98 13.21 0.62 -1.15
CA GLY A 98 12.28 1.75 -1.13
C GLY A 98 11.61 1.88 0.24
N PHE A 99 11.37 3.13 0.66
CA PHE A 99 10.48 3.41 1.79
C PHE A 99 9.35 4.34 1.35
N ASP A 100 8.13 3.90 1.57
CA ASP A 100 6.92 4.59 1.16
C ASP A 100 6.13 4.98 2.41
N ILE A 101 5.64 6.22 2.44
CA ILE A 101 4.74 6.72 3.49
C ILE A 101 3.46 7.18 2.82
N LYS A 102 2.32 6.81 3.40
CA LYS A 102 1.00 7.28 3.00
C LYS A 102 0.25 7.79 4.21
N ALA A 103 -0.27 9.00 4.11
CA ALA A 103 -1.06 9.66 5.14
C ALA A 103 -2.46 9.99 4.59
N LEU A 104 -3.49 9.53 5.30
CA LEU A 104 -4.88 9.88 5.01
C LEU A 104 -5.19 11.25 5.58
N ILE A 105 -5.54 12.20 4.72
CA ILE A 105 -5.89 13.57 5.10
C ILE A 105 -7.37 13.68 5.45
N LYS A 106 -8.23 13.03 4.65
CA LYS A 106 -9.68 13.08 4.84
C LYS A 106 -10.30 11.71 4.57
N LYS A 107 -11.13 11.25 5.50
CA LYS A 107 -11.93 10.03 5.35
C LYS A 107 -13.09 10.25 4.39
N GLU A 108 -13.44 9.20 3.65
CA GLU A 108 -14.59 9.18 2.76
C GLU A 108 -15.87 9.47 3.55
N THR A 109 -16.71 10.33 2.98
CA THR A 109 -18.04 10.66 3.48
C THR A 109 -19.01 10.58 2.31
N TYR A 110 -20.32 10.50 2.58
CA TYR A 110 -21.35 10.42 1.54
C TYR A 110 -21.22 11.46 0.40
N TYR A 111 -20.74 12.66 0.70
CA TYR A 111 -20.57 13.75 -0.27
C TYR A 111 -19.12 14.05 -0.66
N PHE A 112 -18.13 13.45 0.01
CA PHE A 112 -16.73 13.79 -0.18
C PHE A 112 -15.86 12.53 -0.29
N PRO A 113 -15.04 12.40 -1.35
CA PRO A 113 -14.14 11.27 -1.47
C PRO A 113 -13.05 11.31 -0.39
N ALA A 114 -12.45 10.16 -0.11
CA ALA A 114 -11.25 10.11 0.71
C ALA A 114 -10.07 10.77 -0.03
N ILE A 115 -9.24 11.49 0.74
CA ILE A 115 -8.04 12.16 0.22
C ILE A 115 -6.85 11.65 1.04
N ALA A 116 -5.84 11.12 0.37
CA ALA A 116 -4.61 10.64 0.99
C ALA A 116 -3.41 11.13 0.20
N LEU A 117 -2.36 11.54 0.92
CA LEU A 117 -1.10 11.92 0.31
C LEU A 117 -0.08 10.82 0.58
N GLY A 118 0.58 10.37 -0.48
CA GLY A 118 1.62 9.35 -0.39
C GLY A 118 2.91 9.81 -1.06
N LEU A 119 4.01 9.58 -0.36
CA LEU A 119 5.37 9.72 -0.87
C LEU A 119 5.94 8.31 -1.04
N ARG A 120 6.25 7.94 -2.27
CA ARG A 120 6.91 6.68 -2.61
C ARG A 120 8.40 6.92 -2.81
N ASP A 121 9.22 5.99 -2.34
CA ASP A 121 10.67 5.98 -2.56
C ASP A 121 11.44 7.14 -1.89
N ILE A 122 11.17 7.39 -0.61
CA ILE A 122 11.88 8.43 0.18
C ILE A 122 13.34 8.03 0.47
N ALA A 123 13.61 6.73 0.58
CA ALA A 123 14.89 6.19 1.05
C ALA A 123 15.55 5.17 0.11
N GLY A 124 15.20 5.19 -1.19
CA GLY A 124 15.77 4.32 -2.21
C GLY A 124 16.53 5.07 -3.30
N SER A 125 16.84 4.36 -4.39
CA SER A 125 17.68 4.87 -5.48
C SER A 125 16.95 5.87 -6.38
N GLY A 126 15.63 6.07 -6.21
CA GLY A 126 14.83 7.04 -6.95
C GLY A 126 14.12 6.47 -8.19
N ASP A 127 14.44 5.22 -8.57
CA ASP A 127 13.95 4.56 -9.78
C ASP A 127 12.43 4.28 -9.74
N PHE A 128 11.81 4.29 -8.56
CA PHE A 128 10.38 4.04 -8.38
C PHE A 128 9.63 5.20 -7.71
N SER A 129 10.19 6.40 -7.78
CA SER A 129 9.60 7.61 -7.21
C SER A 129 8.23 7.92 -7.86
N SER A 130 7.20 8.03 -7.03
CA SER A 130 5.84 8.34 -7.46
C SER A 130 5.13 9.15 -6.37
N ASN A 131 4.50 10.25 -6.78
CA ASN A 131 3.66 11.04 -5.89
C ASN A 131 2.22 10.55 -6.00
N ILE A 132 1.64 10.19 -4.86
CA ILE A 132 0.26 9.76 -4.76
C ILE A 132 -0.54 10.92 -4.18
N LEU A 133 -1.49 11.44 -4.97
CA LEU A 133 -2.44 12.50 -4.58
C LEU A 133 -3.84 11.92 -4.34
#